data_AF-A0ABD2I713-F1
#
_entry.id   AF-A0ABD2I713-F1
#
_cell.length_a   1.000
_cell.length_b   1.000
_cell.length_c   1.000
_cell.angle_alpha   90.00
_cell.angle_beta   90.00
_cell.angle_gamma   90.00
#
_symmetry.space_group_name_H-M   'P 1'
#
loop_
_entity.id
_entity.type
_entity.pdbx_description
1 polymer ?
#
loop_
_entity_poly.entity_id
_entity_poly.type
_entity_poly.pdbx_seq_one_letter_code
_entity_poly.pdbx_strand_id
1 'polypeptide(L)'
;MNLIGLVNKFSTQPIQPAAIYIEKSRQFGPFCTRPAPMVMDLLCVFEIGKTFPFFDQLDNNDKAHNIAMPLYVLCNSFYSVQQRCDVLCAPDGLMPIKMAENSFYNQDSVVMRMGDIIMRNAVQPFARLKLINEEFVLIRAIIYSHMVSPGLSDQAQKLLRSEAEKYAALLMSVVQTNYGPAAGALRYMELMGLIEWLFNTGVKYRQMLTYISNVLDPNFDKVFPPVLAKICTKGPVESHQLFPY
;
A
#
# COMPACT_ATOMS: atom_id res chain seq x y z
N MET A 1 -10.94 13.83 11.70
CA MET A 1 -11.09 13.61 10.24
C MET A 1 -12.18 12.57 10.02
N ASN A 2 -13.29 12.88 9.32
CA ASN A 2 -14.43 11.96 9.20
C ASN A 2 -14.25 10.98 8.01
N LEU A 3 -13.40 9.97 8.21
CA LEU A 3 -13.19 8.87 7.25
C LEU A 3 -14.48 8.06 7.01
N ILE A 4 -15.37 7.96 8.00
CA ILE A 4 -16.66 7.26 7.88
C ILE A 4 -17.57 7.96 6.87
N GLY A 5 -17.61 9.29 6.89
CA GLY A 5 -18.34 10.08 5.89
C GLY A 5 -17.78 9.93 4.48
N LEU A 6 -16.45 9.75 4.36
CA LEU A 6 -15.81 9.44 3.07
C LEU A 6 -16.16 8.02 2.62
N VAL A 7 -16.00 7.00 3.46
CA VAL A 7 -16.40 5.62 3.17
C VAL A 7 -17.86 5.56 2.70
N ASN A 8 -18.80 6.15 3.45
CA ASN A 8 -20.21 6.15 3.05
C ASN A 8 -20.46 6.87 1.72
N LYS A 9 -19.78 8.00 1.48
CA LYS A 9 -19.89 8.73 0.20
C LYS A 9 -19.31 7.93 -0.97
N PHE A 10 -18.21 7.21 -0.76
CA PHE A 10 -17.53 6.48 -1.82
C PHE A 10 -18.14 5.09 -2.07
N SER A 11 -18.60 4.39 -1.03
CA SER A 11 -19.26 3.08 -1.13
C SER A 11 -20.66 3.13 -1.73
N THR A 12 -21.35 4.28 -1.68
CA THR A 12 -22.71 4.46 -2.24
C THR A 12 -22.72 4.89 -3.70
N GLN A 13 -21.57 5.28 -4.26
CA GLN A 13 -21.48 5.61 -5.69
C GLN A 13 -21.43 4.32 -6.52
N PRO A 14 -22.21 4.23 -7.61
CA PRO A 14 -22.25 3.04 -8.45
C PRO A 14 -20.86 2.71 -8.97
N ILE A 15 -20.43 1.48 -8.74
CA ILE A 15 -19.21 0.92 -9.31
C ILE A 15 -19.51 0.61 -10.77
N GLN A 16 -18.77 1.23 -11.69
CA GLN A 16 -18.89 0.90 -13.11
C GLN A 16 -18.42 -0.55 -13.33
N PRO A 17 -19.07 -1.31 -14.24
CA PRO A 17 -18.58 -2.62 -14.64
C PRO A 17 -17.10 -2.56 -15.03
N ALA A 18 -16.31 -3.55 -14.60
CA ALA A 18 -14.86 -3.59 -14.81
C ALA A 18 -14.48 -3.40 -16.30
N ALA A 19 -15.25 -3.99 -17.22
CA ALA A 19 -15.04 -3.84 -18.66
C ALA A 19 -15.10 -2.38 -19.14
N ILE A 20 -16.10 -1.62 -18.66
CA ILE A 20 -16.28 -0.20 -19.03
C ILE A 20 -15.15 0.64 -18.42
N TYR A 21 -14.77 0.34 -17.18
CA TYR A 21 -13.65 1.02 -16.53
C TYR A 21 -12.33 0.76 -17.27
N ILE A 22 -12.08 -0.47 -17.72
CA ILE A 22 -10.88 -0.84 -18.49
C ILE A 22 -10.84 -0.08 -19.82
N GLU A 23 -11.94 -0.06 -20.57
CA GLU A 23 -12.02 0.64 -21.85
C GLU A 23 -11.73 2.14 -21.70
N LYS A 24 -12.39 2.80 -20.75
CA LYS A 24 -12.14 4.22 -20.46
C LYS A 24 -10.73 4.49 -19.99
N SER A 25 -10.19 3.61 -19.12
CA SER A 25 -8.82 3.74 -18.63
C SER A 25 -7.79 3.62 -19.75
N ARG A 26 -8.07 2.81 -20.77
CA ARG A 26 -7.19 2.71 -21.94
C ARG A 26 -7.17 4.02 -22.73
N GLN A 27 -8.33 4.62 -22.94
CA GLN A 27 -8.47 5.83 -23.76
C GLN A 27 -8.03 7.11 -23.03
N PHE A 28 -8.32 7.22 -21.73
CA PHE A 28 -8.22 8.48 -20.98
C PHE A 28 -7.34 8.39 -19.73
N GLY A 29 -6.74 7.23 -19.46
CA GLY A 29 -5.96 6.96 -18.26
C GLY A 29 -6.81 6.42 -17.09
N PRO A 30 -6.22 5.67 -16.14
CA PRO A 30 -6.91 5.08 -14.99
C PRO A 30 -7.58 6.09 -14.04
N PHE A 31 -7.21 7.37 -14.07
CA PHE A 31 -7.87 8.42 -13.28
C PHE A 31 -8.90 9.23 -14.09
N CYS A 32 -9.29 8.77 -15.29
CA CYS A 32 -10.45 9.31 -16.01
C CYS A 32 -11.77 9.13 -15.24
N THR A 33 -11.81 8.11 -14.39
CA THR A 33 -12.87 7.87 -13.42
C THR A 33 -12.20 7.44 -12.11
N ARG A 34 -12.97 7.40 -11.03
CA ARG A 34 -12.45 7.01 -9.72
C ARG A 34 -11.91 5.57 -9.77
N PRO A 35 -10.64 5.31 -9.40
CA PRO A 35 -10.11 3.96 -9.28
C PRO A 35 -10.66 3.30 -8.03
N ALA A 36 -11.90 2.80 -8.12
CA ALA A 36 -12.67 2.33 -6.97
C ALA A 36 -11.94 1.26 -6.14
N PRO A 37 -11.27 0.24 -6.72
CA PRO A 37 -10.53 -0.75 -5.95
C PRO A 37 -9.44 -0.12 -5.07
N MET A 38 -8.60 0.74 -5.66
CA MET A 38 -7.52 1.41 -4.93
C MET A 38 -8.04 2.30 -3.79
N VAL A 39 -9.10 3.07 -4.05
CA VAL A 39 -9.71 3.94 -3.03
C VAL A 39 -10.27 3.10 -1.88
N MET A 40 -10.98 2.01 -2.18
CA MET A 40 -11.54 1.14 -1.15
C MET A 40 -10.47 0.45 -0.32
N ASP A 41 -9.41 -0.06 -0.94
CA ASP A 41 -8.28 -0.67 -0.22
C ASP A 41 -7.60 0.30 0.73
N LEU A 42 -7.35 1.53 0.28
CA LEU A 42 -6.74 2.57 1.10
C LEU A 42 -7.64 2.99 2.26
N LEU A 43 -8.97 3.04 2.07
CA LEU A 43 -9.91 3.28 3.15
C LEU A 43 -9.92 2.12 4.16
N CYS A 44 -9.91 0.87 3.67
CA CYS A 44 -9.84 -0.33 4.51
C CYS A 44 -8.58 -0.34 5.39
N VAL A 45 -7.43 0.14 4.88
CA VAL A 45 -6.23 0.32 5.71
C VAL A 45 -6.51 1.19 6.95
N PHE A 46 -7.20 2.31 6.79
CA PHE A 46 -7.51 3.16 7.95
C PHE A 46 -8.57 2.55 8.88
N GLU A 47 -9.58 1.87 8.33
CA GLU A 47 -10.60 1.22 9.15
C GLU A 47 -10.02 0.04 9.96
N ILE A 48 -9.09 -0.72 9.37
CA ILE A 48 -8.34 -1.76 10.09
C ILE A 48 -7.44 -1.15 11.16
N GLY A 49 -6.81 0.00 10.89
CA GLY A 49 -6.00 0.71 11.89
C GLY A 49 -6.78 0.95 13.19
N LYS A 50 -8.05 1.32 13.09
CA LYS A 50 -8.94 1.57 14.25
C LYS A 50 -9.22 0.33 15.11
N THR A 51 -8.97 -0.87 14.59
CA THR A 51 -9.16 -2.08 15.40
C THR A 51 -8.00 -2.35 16.35
N PHE A 52 -6.89 -1.63 16.23
CA PHE A 52 -5.74 -1.77 17.13
C PHE A 52 -5.94 -0.95 18.41
N PRO A 53 -5.71 -1.52 19.62
CA PRO A 53 -5.92 -0.82 20.88
C PRO A 53 -5.07 0.45 21.08
N PHE A 54 -3.89 0.51 20.45
CA PHE A 54 -3.02 1.69 20.51
C PHE A 54 -3.51 2.82 19.59
N PHE A 55 -4.36 2.53 18.61
CA PHE A 55 -4.78 3.52 17.62
C PHE A 55 -5.58 4.66 18.27
N ASP A 56 -6.46 4.35 19.22
CA ASP A 56 -7.26 5.36 19.92
C ASP A 56 -6.41 6.29 20.79
N GLN A 57 -5.22 5.85 21.19
CA GLN A 57 -4.27 6.62 21.99
C GLN A 57 -3.42 7.58 21.16
N LEU A 58 -3.45 7.46 19.82
CA LEU A 58 -2.77 8.38 18.92
C LEU A 58 -3.59 9.65 18.70
N ASP A 59 -2.89 10.78 18.60
CA ASP A 59 -3.49 12.02 18.16
C ASP A 59 -3.94 11.94 16.70
N ASN A 60 -4.90 12.78 16.33
CA ASN A 60 -5.46 12.81 14.98
C ASN A 60 -4.40 13.03 13.88
N ASN A 61 -3.31 13.75 14.19
CA ASN A 61 -2.21 13.98 13.26
C ASN A 61 -1.31 12.74 13.10
N ASP A 62 -1.18 11.93 14.16
CA ASP A 62 -0.33 10.73 14.16
C ASP A 62 -1.04 9.49 13.58
N LYS A 63 -2.37 9.47 13.59
CA LYS A 63 -3.22 8.39 13.04
C LYS A 63 -3.06 8.15 11.53
N ALA A 64 -2.56 9.13 10.78
CA ALA A 64 -2.43 9.07 9.32
C ALA A 64 -0.98 9.21 8.83
N HIS A 65 -0.02 8.70 9.60
CA HIS A 65 1.40 8.68 9.25
C HIS A 65 1.70 7.74 8.07
N ASN A 66 2.96 7.71 7.61
CA ASN A 66 3.38 7.15 6.31
C ASN A 66 3.34 5.60 6.20
N ILE A 67 2.17 4.99 6.45
CA ILE A 67 1.96 3.53 6.44
C ILE A 67 0.96 3.06 5.37
N ALA A 68 0.20 3.98 4.77
CA ALA A 68 -0.86 3.64 3.82
C ALA A 68 -0.34 2.87 2.59
N MET A 69 0.74 3.34 1.97
CA MET A 69 1.30 2.68 0.77
C MET A 69 1.98 1.34 1.08
N PRO A 70 2.82 1.20 2.11
CA PRO A 70 3.35 -0.10 2.52
C PRO A 70 2.24 -1.12 2.82
N LEU A 71 1.17 -0.71 3.50
CA LEU A 71 0.02 -1.58 3.78
C LEU A 71 -0.79 -1.92 2.53
N TYR A 72 -0.97 -0.97 1.62
CA TYR A 72 -1.59 -1.21 0.33
C TYR A 72 -0.84 -2.28 -0.47
N VAL A 73 0.49 -2.17 -0.56
CA VAL A 73 1.36 -3.15 -1.23
C VAL A 73 1.29 -4.51 -0.53
N LEU A 74 1.38 -4.54 0.81
CA LEU A 74 1.29 -5.78 1.59
C LEU A 74 0.00 -6.55 1.28
N CYS A 75 -1.14 -5.88 1.40
CA CYS A 75 -2.44 -6.50 1.19
C CYS A 75 -2.60 -6.98 -0.26
N ASN A 76 -2.35 -6.10 -1.22
CA ASN A 76 -2.55 -6.42 -2.63
C ASN A 76 -1.61 -7.54 -3.10
N SER A 77 -0.33 -7.52 -2.72
CA SER A 77 0.61 -8.58 -3.10
C SER A 77 0.26 -9.93 -2.46
N PHE A 78 -0.11 -9.94 -1.18
CA PHE A 78 -0.50 -11.18 -0.49
C PHE A 78 -1.73 -11.82 -1.15
N TYR A 79 -2.79 -11.05 -1.39
CA TYR A 79 -4.01 -11.57 -2.03
C TYR A 79 -3.80 -11.91 -3.50
N SER A 80 -2.90 -11.23 -4.21
CA SER A 80 -2.54 -11.60 -5.59
C SER A 80 -1.94 -13.00 -5.66
N VAL A 81 -1.05 -13.36 -4.73
CA VAL A 81 -0.50 -14.73 -4.63
C VAL A 81 -1.62 -15.74 -4.36
N GLN A 82 -2.56 -15.42 -3.46
CA GLN A 82 -3.70 -16.30 -3.18
C GLN A 82 -4.60 -16.50 -4.41
N GLN A 83 -4.77 -15.45 -5.22
CA GLN A 83 -5.47 -15.48 -6.51
C GLN A 83 -4.63 -16.11 -7.65
N ARG A 84 -3.42 -16.60 -7.38
CA ARG A 84 -2.48 -17.17 -8.37
C ARG A 84 -2.12 -16.19 -9.49
N CYS A 85 -2.09 -14.91 -9.17
CA CYS A 85 -1.65 -13.86 -10.07
C CYS A 85 -0.13 -13.67 -9.94
N ASP A 86 0.54 -13.45 -11.06
CA ASP A 86 1.98 -13.15 -11.16
C ASP A 86 2.30 -11.66 -11.03
N VAL A 87 1.26 -10.83 -11.12
CA VAL A 87 1.27 -9.38 -10.97
C VAL A 87 0.20 -8.95 -9.96
N LEU A 88 0.27 -7.71 -9.51
CA LEU A 88 -0.71 -7.15 -8.59
C LEU A 88 -2.11 -7.20 -9.22
N CYS A 89 -3.04 -7.81 -8.48
CA CYS A 89 -4.42 -8.09 -8.87
C CYS A 89 -5.38 -7.65 -7.77
N ALA A 90 -6.31 -6.77 -8.13
CA ALA A 90 -7.38 -6.33 -7.24
C ALA A 90 -8.39 -7.47 -6.99
N PRO A 91 -9.24 -7.38 -5.94
CA PRO A 91 -10.22 -8.43 -5.62
C PRO A 91 -11.22 -8.77 -6.74
N ASP A 92 -11.46 -7.83 -7.66
CA ASP A 92 -12.33 -8.00 -8.83
C ASP A 92 -11.61 -8.58 -10.06
N GLY A 93 -10.34 -8.98 -9.92
CA GLY A 93 -9.52 -9.52 -11.00
C GLY A 93 -8.79 -8.46 -11.83
N LEU A 94 -8.95 -7.17 -11.49
CA LEU A 94 -8.34 -6.08 -12.24
C LEU A 94 -6.82 -6.02 -11.99
N MET A 95 -6.03 -5.98 -13.06
CA MET A 95 -4.56 -5.96 -13.01
C MET A 95 -4.03 -4.62 -13.54
N PRO A 96 -3.66 -3.67 -12.66
CA PRO A 96 -3.31 -2.31 -13.07
C PRO A 96 -2.19 -2.22 -14.11
N ILE A 97 -1.18 -3.10 -14.06
CA ILE A 97 -0.08 -3.09 -15.05
C ILE A 97 -0.55 -3.45 -16.46
N LYS A 98 -1.42 -4.46 -16.59
CA LYS A 98 -2.00 -4.87 -17.89
C LYS A 98 -2.91 -3.79 -18.47
N MET A 99 -3.50 -2.98 -17.60
CA MET A 99 -4.24 -1.79 -18.03
C MET A 99 -3.29 -0.71 -18.52
N ALA A 100 -2.19 -0.45 -17.80
CA ALA A 100 -1.20 0.57 -18.14
C ALA A 100 -0.53 0.31 -19.51
N GLU A 101 -0.16 -0.94 -19.81
CA GLU A 101 0.48 -1.38 -21.07
C GLU A 101 -0.29 -0.98 -22.34
N ASN A 102 -1.61 -0.85 -22.25
CA ASN A 102 -2.47 -0.46 -23.38
C ASN A 102 -3.24 0.83 -23.10
N SER A 103 -2.72 1.68 -22.21
CA SER A 103 -3.38 2.92 -21.81
C SER A 103 -2.75 4.17 -22.41
N PHE A 104 -3.45 5.29 -22.17
CA PHE A 104 -2.95 6.65 -22.30
C PHE A 104 -1.53 6.85 -21.74
N TYR A 105 -1.11 6.09 -20.71
CA TYR A 105 0.22 6.19 -20.12
C TYR A 105 1.30 5.33 -20.80
N ASN A 106 0.97 4.52 -21.80
CA ASN A 106 1.94 3.61 -22.46
C ASN A 106 3.17 4.35 -23.01
N GLN A 107 3.00 5.58 -23.50
CA GLN A 107 4.11 6.37 -24.03
C GLN A 107 4.95 7.06 -22.95
N ASP A 108 4.52 7.04 -21.69
CA ASP A 108 5.26 7.63 -20.58
C ASP A 108 6.24 6.62 -19.97
N SER A 109 7.52 6.77 -20.32
CA SER A 109 8.57 5.85 -19.89
C SER A 109 8.80 5.85 -18.36
N VAL A 110 8.42 6.91 -17.65
CA VAL A 110 8.54 7.00 -16.19
C VAL A 110 7.48 6.13 -15.54
N VAL A 111 6.21 6.31 -15.91
CA VAL A 111 5.10 5.51 -15.37
C VAL A 111 5.27 4.04 -15.71
N MET A 112 5.67 3.71 -16.94
CA MET A 112 5.85 2.30 -17.32
C MET A 112 6.97 1.64 -16.50
N ARG A 113 8.11 2.33 -16.31
CA ARG A 113 9.23 1.82 -15.49
C ARG A 113 8.83 1.67 -14.01
N MET A 114 8.16 2.66 -13.44
CA MET A 114 7.70 2.60 -12.05
C MET A 114 6.63 1.51 -11.88
N GLY A 115 5.70 1.39 -12.83
CA GLY A 115 4.67 0.36 -12.87
C GLY A 115 5.26 -1.05 -12.86
N ASP A 116 6.30 -1.32 -13.65
CA ASP A 116 6.98 -2.62 -13.62
C ASP A 116 7.56 -2.94 -12.23
N ILE A 117 8.16 -1.95 -11.55
CA ILE A 117 8.73 -2.15 -10.22
C ILE A 117 7.62 -2.44 -9.18
N ILE A 118 6.53 -1.65 -9.20
CA ILE A 118 5.56 -1.66 -8.10
C ILE A 118 4.30 -2.49 -8.36
N MET A 119 4.03 -2.88 -9.61
CA MET A 119 2.84 -3.67 -9.97
C MET A 119 3.22 -5.06 -10.48
N ARG A 120 4.26 -5.18 -11.32
CA ARG A 120 4.72 -6.49 -11.82
C ARG A 120 5.57 -7.20 -10.78
N ASN A 121 6.59 -6.52 -10.26
CA ASN A 121 7.57 -7.17 -9.37
C ASN A 121 7.11 -7.25 -7.91
N ALA A 122 6.02 -6.57 -7.55
CA ALA A 122 5.57 -6.50 -6.16
C ALA A 122 5.07 -7.83 -5.58
N VAL A 123 4.69 -8.79 -6.44
CA VAL A 123 4.19 -10.11 -6.02
C VAL A 123 5.33 -11.11 -5.78
N GLN A 124 6.49 -10.90 -6.41
CA GLN A 124 7.59 -11.87 -6.41
C GLN A 124 8.12 -12.23 -5.01
N PRO A 125 8.32 -11.27 -4.08
CA PRO A 125 8.74 -11.61 -2.71
C PRO A 125 7.72 -12.49 -1.99
N PHE A 126 6.43 -12.25 -2.21
CA PHE A 126 5.34 -12.98 -1.58
C PHE A 126 5.20 -14.39 -2.13
N ALA A 127 5.32 -14.56 -3.45
CA ALA A 127 5.30 -15.87 -4.10
C ALA A 127 6.47 -16.75 -3.62
N ARG A 128 7.65 -16.15 -3.40
CA ARG A 128 8.83 -16.83 -2.85
C ARG A 128 8.64 -17.19 -1.37
N LEU A 129 8.22 -16.21 -0.56
CA LEU A 129 8.14 -16.39 0.89
C LEU A 129 6.95 -17.27 1.31
N LYS A 130 5.88 -17.35 0.52
CA LYS A 130 4.67 -18.14 0.82
C LYS A 130 4.17 -17.87 2.25
N LEU A 131 3.85 -16.61 2.53
CA LEU A 131 3.40 -16.19 3.86
C LEU A 131 2.18 -17.00 4.30
N ILE A 132 2.20 -17.45 5.55
CA ILE A 132 1.00 -17.94 6.23
C ILE A 132 0.21 -16.77 6.82
N ASN A 133 -1.04 -17.02 7.23
CA ASN A 133 -1.93 -15.95 7.71
C ASN A 133 -1.41 -15.27 8.97
N GLU A 134 -0.81 -16.03 9.88
CA GLU A 134 -0.24 -15.54 11.14
C GLU A 134 0.92 -14.58 10.88
N GLU A 135 1.83 -14.94 9.98
CA GLU A 135 2.94 -14.08 9.53
C GLU A 135 2.40 -12.80 8.88
N PHE A 136 1.43 -12.93 7.98
CA PHE A 136 0.81 -11.80 7.29
C PHE A 136 0.18 -10.79 8.27
N VAL A 137 -0.61 -11.26 9.24
CA VAL A 137 -1.27 -10.39 10.21
C VAL A 137 -0.27 -9.71 11.14
N LEU A 138 0.79 -10.41 11.56
CA LEU A 138 1.84 -9.84 12.41
C LEU A 138 2.71 -8.83 11.67
N ILE A 139 3.08 -9.10 10.41
CA ILE A 139 3.74 -8.12 9.54
C ILE A 139 2.87 -6.87 9.42
N ARG A 140 1.56 -7.05 9.18
CA ARG A 140 0.61 -5.93 9.09
C ARG A 140 0.59 -5.12 10.38
N ALA A 141 0.55 -5.77 11.53
CA ALA A 141 0.57 -5.13 12.84
C ALA A 141 1.86 -4.33 13.06
N ILE A 142 3.03 -4.90 12.72
CA ILE A 142 4.33 -4.23 12.81
C ILE A 142 4.34 -2.95 11.97
N ILE A 143 3.80 -3.00 10.74
CA ILE A 143 3.70 -1.81 9.88
C ILE A 143 2.74 -0.76 10.46
N TYR A 144 1.60 -1.15 11.03
CA TYR A 144 0.71 -0.19 11.72
C TYR A 144 1.37 0.49 12.92
N SER A 145 2.26 -0.22 13.61
CA SER A 145 3.05 0.29 14.74
C SER A 145 4.35 0.99 14.33
N HIS A 146 4.50 1.40 13.06
CA HIS A 146 5.78 1.96 12.61
C HIS A 146 6.06 3.34 13.21
N MET A 147 7.16 3.45 13.95
CA MET A 147 7.52 4.63 14.74
C MET A 147 8.39 5.66 13.99
N VAL A 148 8.91 5.34 12.80
CA VAL A 148 9.87 6.20 12.08
C VAL A 148 9.19 6.85 10.88
N SER A 149 8.31 7.83 11.15
CA SER A 149 7.66 8.63 10.10
C SER A 149 7.85 10.12 10.37
N PRO A 150 8.19 10.94 9.34
CA PRO A 150 8.21 12.38 9.48
C PRO A 150 6.88 12.92 10.01
N GLY A 151 6.95 13.81 10.99
CA GLY A 151 5.78 14.48 11.57
C GLY A 151 5.07 13.72 12.70
N LEU A 152 5.57 12.54 13.13
CA LEU A 152 5.07 11.87 14.33
C LEU A 152 5.50 12.60 15.61
N SER A 153 4.58 12.78 16.55
CA SER A 153 4.88 13.30 17.88
C SER A 153 5.79 12.35 18.69
N ASP A 154 6.58 12.87 19.62
CA ASP A 154 7.45 12.05 20.49
C ASP A 154 6.64 11.02 21.30
N GLN A 155 5.42 11.38 21.71
CA GLN A 155 4.51 10.49 22.41
C GLN A 155 4.06 9.34 21.50
N ALA A 156 3.65 9.63 20.26
CA ALA A 156 3.30 8.60 19.29
C ALA A 156 4.49 7.71 18.96
N GLN A 157 5.69 8.25 18.77
CA GLN A 157 6.89 7.46 18.51
C GLN A 157 7.18 6.46 19.64
N LYS A 158 7.02 6.88 20.91
CA LYS A 158 7.21 5.98 22.07
C LYS A 158 6.15 4.88 22.12
N LEU A 159 4.88 5.24 21.93
CA LEU A 159 3.76 4.29 21.91
C LEU A 159 3.94 3.25 20.78
N LEU A 160 4.16 3.75 19.55
CA LEU A 160 4.32 2.91 18.37
C LEU A 160 5.54 2.00 18.48
N ARG A 161 6.66 2.48 19.03
CA ARG A 161 7.85 1.65 19.29
C ARG A 161 7.53 0.47 20.20
N SER A 162 6.84 0.71 21.31
CA SER A 162 6.49 -0.35 22.26
C SER A 162 5.58 -1.41 21.62
N GLU A 163 4.62 -0.99 20.80
CA GLU A 163 3.75 -1.90 20.06
C GLU A 163 4.52 -2.67 18.96
N ALA A 164 5.42 -2.00 18.24
CA ALA A 164 6.26 -2.65 17.23
C ALA A 164 7.16 -3.73 17.84
N GLU A 165 7.78 -3.47 18.99
CA GLU A 165 8.59 -4.43 19.73
C GLU A 165 7.76 -5.65 20.18
N LYS A 166 6.54 -5.40 20.65
CA LYS A 166 5.59 -6.46 21.03
C LYS A 166 5.21 -7.36 19.85
N TYR A 167 4.82 -6.79 18.71
CA TYR A 167 4.44 -7.59 17.54
C TYR A 167 5.65 -8.28 16.90
N ALA A 168 6.82 -7.66 16.93
CA ALA A 168 8.08 -8.27 16.49
C ALA A 168 8.46 -9.48 17.34
N ALA A 169 8.36 -9.36 18.67
CA ALA A 169 8.60 -10.49 19.59
C ALA A 169 7.60 -11.64 19.35
N LEU A 170 6.33 -11.31 19.11
CA LEU A 170 5.30 -12.30 18.79
C LEU A 170 5.59 -12.99 17.45
N LEU A 171 6.01 -12.25 16.43
CA LEU A 171 6.43 -12.82 15.15
C LEU A 171 7.59 -13.79 15.31
N MET A 172 8.61 -13.43 16.08
CA MET A 172 9.73 -14.32 16.40
C MET A 172 9.24 -15.61 17.06
N SER A 173 8.34 -15.50 18.05
CA SER A 173 7.78 -16.67 18.75
C SER A 173 7.00 -17.58 17.80
N VAL A 174 6.18 -17.01 16.92
CA VAL A 174 5.41 -17.78 15.92
C VAL A 174 6.34 -18.55 14.98
N VAL A 175 7.36 -17.89 14.42
CA VAL A 175 8.26 -18.56 13.47
C VAL A 175 9.17 -19.57 14.17
N GLN A 176 9.60 -19.34 15.41
CA GLN A 176 10.35 -20.35 16.18
C GLN A 176 9.49 -21.55 16.55
N THR A 177 8.20 -21.34 16.83
CA THR A 177 7.26 -22.44 17.09
C THR A 177 7.04 -23.29 15.85
N ASN A 178 6.88 -22.66 14.68
CA ASN A 178 6.56 -23.36 13.44
C ASN A 178 7.77 -24.01 12.77
N TYR A 179 8.96 -23.43 12.89
CA TYR A 179 10.16 -23.84 12.15
C TYR A 179 11.33 -24.28 13.07
N GLY A 180 11.19 -24.16 14.38
CA GLY A 180 12.26 -24.41 15.35
C GLY A 180 13.21 -23.20 15.53
N PRO A 181 14.13 -23.23 16.50
CA PRO A 181 14.91 -22.05 16.89
C PRO A 181 15.77 -21.46 15.76
N ALA A 182 16.55 -22.29 15.07
CA ALA A 182 17.49 -21.82 14.04
C ALA A 182 16.77 -21.41 12.75
N ALA A 183 15.92 -22.29 12.20
CA ALA A 183 15.19 -21.97 10.97
C ALA A 183 14.12 -20.88 11.20
N GLY A 184 13.53 -20.80 12.39
CA GLY A 184 12.65 -19.71 12.79
C GLY A 184 13.38 -18.36 12.83
N ALA A 185 14.61 -18.30 13.36
CA ALA A 185 15.41 -17.08 13.32
C ALA A 185 15.75 -16.63 11.88
N LEU A 186 16.06 -17.58 10.98
CA LEU A 186 16.25 -17.28 9.55
C LEU A 186 14.96 -16.73 8.94
N ARG A 187 13.82 -17.39 9.17
CA ARG A 187 12.52 -16.95 8.70
C ARG A 187 12.18 -15.54 9.21
N TYR A 188 12.41 -15.27 10.50
CA TYR A 188 12.22 -13.94 11.07
C TYR A 188 13.01 -12.87 10.30
N MET A 189 14.29 -13.11 10.00
CA MET A 189 15.10 -12.18 9.21
C MET A 189 14.54 -11.96 7.81
N GLU A 190 14.06 -13.01 7.14
CA GLU A 190 13.40 -12.87 5.83
C GLU A 190 12.15 -11.98 5.90
N LEU A 191 11.32 -12.16 6.94
CA LEU A 191 10.10 -11.38 7.14
C LEU A 191 10.40 -9.92 7.51
N MET A 192 11.44 -9.66 8.29
CA MET A 192 11.91 -8.29 8.57
C MET A 192 12.44 -7.62 7.29
N GLY A 193 13.18 -8.36 6.45
CA GLY A 193 13.60 -7.88 5.14
C GLY A 193 12.41 -7.60 4.21
N LEU A 194 11.33 -8.38 4.29
CA LEU A 194 10.09 -8.09 3.58
C LEU A 194 9.44 -6.78 4.05
N ILE A 195 9.43 -6.50 5.36
CA ILE A 195 8.90 -5.24 5.92
C ILE A 195 9.68 -4.05 5.36
N GLU A 196 11.01 -4.09 5.37
CA GLU A 196 11.83 -3.04 4.78
C GLU A 196 11.53 -2.85 3.28
N TRP A 197 11.46 -3.96 2.54
CA TRP A 197 11.10 -3.93 1.12
C TRP A 197 9.71 -3.31 0.89
N LEU A 198 8.73 -3.56 1.77
CA LEU A 198 7.39 -2.96 1.71
C LEU A 198 7.42 -1.45 1.91
N PHE A 199 8.21 -0.94 2.85
CA PHE A 199 8.38 0.51 3.03
C PHE A 199 9.00 1.16 1.79
N ASN A 200 10.08 0.57 1.27
CA ASN A 200 10.76 1.06 0.06
C ASN A 200 9.83 1.03 -1.17
N THR A 201 9.03 -0.01 -1.33
CA THR A 201 8.06 -0.12 -2.42
C THR A 201 6.90 0.86 -2.23
N GLY A 202 6.45 1.08 -0.99
CA GLY A 202 5.45 2.09 -0.66
C GLY A 202 5.89 3.51 -1.01
N VAL A 203 7.16 3.86 -0.81
CA VAL A 203 7.74 5.14 -1.26
C VAL A 203 7.68 5.27 -2.78
N LYS A 204 8.04 4.22 -3.53
CA LYS A 204 7.96 4.21 -5.00
C LYS A 204 6.52 4.37 -5.50
N TYR A 205 5.56 3.71 -4.84
CA TYR A 205 4.13 3.89 -5.12
C TYR A 205 3.67 5.33 -4.93
N ARG A 206 4.04 5.93 -3.80
CA ARG A 206 3.79 7.34 -3.50
C ARG A 206 4.38 8.24 -4.58
N GLN A 207 5.65 8.04 -4.95
CA GLN A 207 6.31 8.82 -6.00
C GLN A 207 5.58 8.70 -7.35
N MET A 208 5.12 7.50 -7.73
CA MET A 208 4.36 7.31 -8.96
C MET A 208 3.04 8.08 -8.92
N LEU A 209 2.29 8.01 -7.81
CA LEU A 209 1.04 8.77 -7.66
C LEU A 209 1.29 10.28 -7.65
N THR A 210 2.37 10.74 -7.03
CA THR A 210 2.79 12.15 -7.07
C THR A 210 3.08 12.58 -8.50
N TYR A 211 3.80 11.78 -9.29
CA TYR A 211 4.07 12.07 -10.69
C TYR A 211 2.78 12.11 -11.52
N ILE A 212 1.92 11.10 -11.38
CA ILE A 212 0.64 11.05 -12.09
C ILE A 212 -0.23 12.27 -11.74
N SER A 213 -0.37 12.59 -10.46
CA SER A 213 -1.23 13.70 -10.00
C SER A 213 -0.72 15.08 -10.43
N ASN A 214 0.59 15.31 -10.42
CA ASN A 214 1.15 16.64 -10.69
C ASN A 214 1.53 16.87 -12.15
N VAL A 215 1.80 15.81 -12.91
CA VAL A 215 2.39 15.91 -14.26
C VAL A 215 1.47 15.36 -15.34
N LEU A 216 0.85 14.20 -15.11
CA LEU A 216 0.20 13.46 -16.20
C LEU A 216 -1.31 13.60 -16.27
N ASP A 217 -1.99 13.52 -15.13
CA ASP A 217 -3.44 13.38 -15.11
C ASP A 217 -4.13 14.59 -14.44
N PRO A 218 -4.64 15.56 -15.23
CA PRO A 218 -5.30 16.73 -14.69
C PRO A 218 -6.65 16.42 -14.02
N ASN A 219 -7.14 15.17 -14.11
CA ASN A 219 -8.38 14.75 -13.45
C ASN A 219 -8.14 14.07 -12.09
N PHE A 220 -6.88 13.81 -11.70
CA PHE A 220 -6.56 13.11 -10.45
C PHE A 220 -7.30 13.71 -9.24
N ASP A 221 -7.20 15.02 -9.03
CA ASP A 221 -7.83 15.70 -7.90
C ASP A 221 -9.36 15.74 -7.96
N LYS A 222 -9.95 15.51 -9.15
CA LYS A 222 -11.41 15.45 -9.33
C LYS A 222 -11.98 14.10 -8.91
N VAL A 223 -11.21 13.02 -9.09
CA VAL A 223 -11.69 11.65 -8.90
C VAL A 223 -11.13 10.97 -7.66
N PHE A 224 -9.95 11.39 -7.18
CA PHE A 224 -9.30 10.80 -6.02
C PHE A 224 -9.72 11.53 -4.74
N PRO A 225 -10.06 10.82 -3.64
CA PRO A 225 -10.49 11.48 -2.41
C PRO A 225 -9.39 12.41 -1.86
N PRO A 226 -9.67 13.70 -1.57
CA PRO A 226 -8.63 14.67 -1.18
C PRO A 226 -7.81 14.27 0.05
N VAL A 227 -8.44 13.59 1.01
CA VAL A 227 -7.78 13.05 2.20
C VAL A 227 -6.76 11.98 1.83
N LEU A 228 -7.15 11.03 0.97
CA LEU A 228 -6.25 10.00 0.51
C LEU A 228 -5.17 10.59 -0.38
N ALA A 229 -5.50 11.53 -1.27
CA ALA A 229 -4.52 12.24 -2.09
C ALA A 229 -3.42 12.83 -1.20
N LYS A 230 -3.79 13.60 -0.17
CA LYS A 230 -2.84 14.18 0.80
C LYS A 230 -1.92 13.13 1.44
N ILE A 231 -2.48 11.98 1.82
CA ILE A 231 -1.75 10.88 2.46
C ILE A 231 -0.84 10.16 1.46
N CYS A 232 -1.24 10.07 0.20
CA CYS A 232 -0.66 9.21 -0.83
C CYS A 232 0.28 9.93 -1.79
N THR A 233 0.27 11.27 -1.84
CA THR A 233 1.01 12.06 -2.84
C THR A 233 1.96 13.12 -2.26
N LYS A 234 2.02 13.31 -0.92
CA LYS A 234 2.89 14.34 -0.30
C LYS A 234 4.24 13.82 0.22
N GLY A 235 5.28 14.56 -0.15
CA GLY A 235 6.73 14.46 0.13
C GLY A 235 7.48 15.14 -1.03
N PRO A 236 8.60 15.89 -0.83
CA PRO A 236 9.30 16.56 -1.93
C PRO A 236 9.85 15.51 -2.89
N VAL A 237 9.39 15.53 -4.14
CA VAL A 237 10.01 14.74 -5.21
C VAL A 237 11.05 15.65 -5.82
N GLU A 238 12.29 15.56 -5.34
CA GLU A 238 13.39 16.08 -6.12
C GLU A 238 13.56 15.13 -7.32
N SER A 239 13.56 15.67 -8.53
CA SER A 239 13.57 14.89 -9.78
C SER A 239 14.75 13.91 -9.88
N HIS A 240 15.85 14.16 -9.16
CA HIS A 240 16.99 13.25 -9.06
C HIS A 240 16.74 12.03 -8.15
N GLN A 241 15.75 12.07 -7.26
CA GLN A 241 15.35 10.91 -6.43
C GLN A 241 14.44 9.93 -7.18
N LEU A 242 13.87 10.35 -8.33
CA LEU A 242 13.15 9.47 -9.26
C LEU A 242 14.10 8.66 -10.15
N PHE A 243 15.38 9.07 -10.22
CA PHE A 243 16.40 8.45 -11.06
C PHE A 243 17.73 8.32 -10.28
N PRO A 244 17.90 7.32 -9.40
CA PRO A 244 19.24 6.88 -9.08
C PRO A 244 19.80 6.23 -10.36
N TYR A 245 20.98 6.68 -10.79
CA TYR A 245 21.73 6.10 -11.89
C TYR A 245 21.81 4.57 -11.83
#